data_AF-A0A916CQR6-F1
#
_entry.id   AF-A0A916CQR6-F1
#
_cell.length_a   1.000
_cell.length_b   1.000
_cell.length_c   1.000
_cell.angle_alpha   90.00
_cell.angle_beta   90.00
_cell.angle_gamma   90.00
#
_symmetry.space_group_name_H-M   'P 1'
#
loop_
_entity.id
_entity.type
_entity.pdbx_description
1 polymer ?
#
loop_
_entity_poly.entity_id
_entity_poly.type
_entity_poly.pdbx_seq_one_letter_code
_entity_poly.pdbx_strand_id
1 'polypeptide(L)'
;METPSSDFHVEYPLFIRHWSPLSENYAGADCLVTAIQKGWRVTGDIYNEEFWHAGTRLTCVFHFTLKRGDETVVMPVISNPFARRLIFQNRITLRPIEERAQQTIKSQA
;
A
#
# COMPACT_ATOMS: atom_id res chain seq x y z
N MET A 1 26.70 -20.31 15.85
CA MET A 1 26.62 -20.05 14.40
C MET A 1 25.63 -18.93 14.22
N GLU A 2 26.12 -17.69 14.26
CA GLU A 2 25.28 -16.49 14.18
C GLU A 2 24.99 -16.22 12.70
N THR A 3 23.74 -16.34 12.28
CA THR A 3 23.30 -15.83 10.98
C THR A 3 23.39 -14.32 11.03
N PRO A 4 24.23 -13.66 10.21
CA PRO A 4 24.17 -12.22 10.09
C PRO A 4 22.80 -11.87 9.50
N SER A 5 21.98 -11.17 10.28
CA SER A 5 20.79 -10.52 9.79
C SER A 5 21.22 -9.63 8.62
N SER A 6 20.86 -10.02 7.40
CA SER A 6 21.01 -9.20 6.20
C SER A 6 19.95 -8.09 6.23
N ASP A 7 19.93 -7.31 7.30
CA ASP A 7 19.19 -6.07 7.36
C ASP A 7 20.07 -5.06 6.63
N PHE A 8 19.88 -4.97 5.32
CA PHE A 8 20.47 -3.89 4.53
C PHE A 8 19.79 -2.60 5.01
N HIS A 9 20.36 -2.01 6.06
CA HIS A 9 20.04 -0.69 6.57
C HIS A 9 20.52 0.33 5.53
N VAL A 10 19.83 0.35 4.38
CA VAL A 10 19.94 1.41 3.41
C VAL A 10 19.25 2.58 4.10
N GLU A 11 20.03 3.51 4.63
CA GLU A 11 19.53 4.83 5.03
C GLU A 11 18.97 5.49 3.77
N TYR A 12 17.69 5.25 3.51
CA TYR A 12 16.94 6.03 2.55
C TYR A 12 16.95 7.47 3.07
N PRO A 13 17.33 8.46 2.25
CA PRO A 13 17.22 9.85 2.67
C PRO A 13 15.78 10.09 3.14
N LEU A 14 15.65 10.85 4.23
CA LEU A 14 14.39 11.15 4.92
C LEU A 14 13.49 12.05 4.04
N PHE A 15 13.02 11.53 2.92
CA PHE A 15 12.08 12.21 2.04
C PHE A 15 10.68 12.06 2.62
N ILE A 16 10.24 13.11 3.30
CA ILE A 16 8.85 13.23 3.75
C ILE A 16 8.01 13.61 2.53
N ARG A 17 7.18 12.67 2.04
CA ARG A 17 6.19 12.94 1.00
C ARG A 17 4.78 12.77 1.53
N HIS A 18 3.90 13.67 1.13
CA HIS A 18 2.49 13.64 1.48
C HIS A 18 1.66 13.39 0.24
N TRP A 19 0.58 12.65 0.43
CA TRP A 19 -0.38 12.34 -0.60
C TRP A 19 -1.78 12.66 -0.07
N SER A 20 -2.64 13.14 -0.95
CA SER A 20 -4.06 13.39 -0.69
C SER A 20 -4.86 12.94 -1.90
N PRO A 21 -6.02 12.28 -1.70
CA PRO A 21 -6.89 11.86 -2.80
C PRO A 21 -7.44 13.06 -3.60
N LEU A 22 -7.42 14.26 -3.03
CA LEU A 22 -7.85 15.49 -3.72
C LEU A 22 -6.76 16.10 -4.62
N SER A 23 -5.51 15.67 -4.46
CA SER A 23 -4.36 16.23 -5.18
C SER A 23 -3.84 15.30 -6.27
N GLU A 24 -3.73 14.01 -5.96
CA GLU A 24 -3.15 13.02 -6.87
C GLU A 24 -3.93 11.71 -6.81
N ASN A 25 -4.15 11.09 -7.97
CA ASN A 25 -4.88 9.83 -8.05
C ASN A 25 -4.11 8.64 -7.48
N TYR A 26 -2.78 8.69 -7.48
CA TYR A 26 -1.90 7.60 -7.07
C TYR A 26 -0.73 8.13 -6.25
N ALA A 27 -0.30 7.33 -5.28
CA ALA A 27 0.83 7.61 -4.40
C ALA A 27 2.05 6.75 -4.78
N GLY A 28 3.24 7.25 -4.45
CA GLY A 28 4.46 6.44 -4.39
C GLY A 28 4.58 5.68 -3.06
N ALA A 29 5.53 4.73 -2.99
CA ALA A 29 5.82 4.02 -1.73
C ALA A 29 6.39 4.94 -0.64
N ASP A 30 7.08 6.01 -1.02
CA ASP A 30 7.57 7.06 -0.12
C ASP A 30 6.43 7.73 0.66
N CYS A 31 5.29 8.00 0.02
CA CYS A 31 4.09 8.49 0.69
C CYS A 31 3.54 7.49 1.71
N LEU A 32 3.53 6.18 1.37
CA LEU A 32 3.10 5.13 2.29
C LEU A 32 4.02 5.00 3.50
N VAL A 33 5.34 5.03 3.29
CA VAL A 33 6.34 5.04 4.36
C VAL A 33 6.13 6.24 5.26
N THR A 34 5.97 7.43 4.67
CA THR A 34 5.71 8.67 5.42
C THR A 34 4.43 8.56 6.25
N ALA A 35 3.36 7.97 5.70
CA ALA A 35 2.11 7.76 6.43
C ALA A 35 2.33 6.81 7.64
N ILE A 36 3.02 5.69 7.45
CA ILE A 36 3.31 4.74 8.52
C ILE A 36 4.13 5.41 9.63
N GLN A 37 5.16 6.18 9.27
CA GLN A 37 5.96 6.95 10.23
C GLN A 37 5.13 8.00 10.99
N LYS A 38 4.10 8.57 10.36
CA LYS A 38 3.14 9.51 10.98
C LYS A 38 2.01 8.81 11.77
N GLY A 39 2.16 7.51 12.05
CA GLY A 39 1.26 6.75 12.91
C GLY A 39 0.05 6.14 12.20
N TRP A 40 -0.01 6.19 10.86
CA TRP A 40 -1.02 5.44 10.11
C TRP A 40 -0.70 3.95 10.12
N ARG A 41 -1.72 3.11 10.31
CA ARG A 41 -1.57 1.65 10.32
C ARG A 41 -2.32 1.06 9.13
N VAL A 42 -1.67 0.14 8.43
CA VAL A 42 -2.35 -0.68 7.41
C VAL A 42 -3.30 -1.65 8.13
N THR A 43 -4.56 -1.69 7.69
CA THR A 43 -5.60 -2.54 8.28
C THR A 43 -6.40 -3.27 7.21
N GLY A 44 -6.82 -4.50 7.49
CA GLY A 44 -7.63 -5.29 6.57
C GLY A 44 -6.87 -5.80 5.36
N ASP A 45 -7.62 -6.21 4.34
CA ASP A 45 -7.08 -6.72 3.09
C ASP A 45 -6.57 -5.59 2.18
N ILE A 46 -5.57 -5.90 1.36
CA ILE A 46 -5.06 -4.99 0.32
C ILE A 46 -5.66 -5.40 -1.01
N TYR A 47 -6.13 -4.40 -1.76
CA TYR A 47 -6.70 -4.65 -3.08
C TYR A 47 -5.72 -4.33 -4.20
N ASN A 48 -5.71 -5.16 -5.23
CA ASN A 48 -4.89 -5.02 -6.42
C ASN A 48 -5.75 -4.65 -7.61
N GLU A 49 -5.37 -3.57 -8.28
CA GLU A 49 -5.95 -3.13 -9.53
C GLU A 49 -4.90 -3.22 -10.63
N GLU A 50 -5.25 -3.84 -11.76
CA GLU A 50 -4.36 -4.07 -12.87
C GLU A 50 -4.64 -3.11 -14.04
N PHE A 51 -3.58 -2.47 -14.52
CA PHE A 51 -3.63 -1.59 -15.67
C PHE A 51 -2.71 -2.14 -16.77
N TRP A 52 -3.31 -2.62 -17.85
CA TRP A 52 -2.60 -3.10 -19.03
C TRP A 52 -2.42 -1.97 -20.05
N HIS A 53 -1.17 -1.55 -20.27
CA HIS A 53 -0.82 -0.58 -21.29
C HIS A 53 -0.45 -1.32 -22.59
N ALA A 54 -1.22 -1.06 -23.65
CA ALA A 54 -1.05 -1.69 -24.97
C ALA A 54 -0.96 -3.23 -24.90
N GLY A 55 -1.66 -3.86 -23.94
CA GLY A 55 -1.71 -5.31 -23.75
C GLY A 55 -0.40 -5.99 -23.36
N THR A 56 0.70 -5.25 -23.15
CA THR A 56 2.04 -5.83 -22.98
C THR A 56 2.73 -5.38 -21.70
N ARG A 57 2.41 -4.19 -21.19
CA ARG A 57 2.97 -3.67 -19.95
C ARG A 57 1.89 -3.59 -18.88
N LEU A 58 2.04 -4.43 -17.86
CA LEU A 58 1.20 -4.39 -16.68
C LEU A 58 1.76 -3.41 -15.65
N THR A 59 0.91 -2.50 -15.18
CA THR A 59 1.12 -1.69 -13.98
C THR A 59 0.07 -2.10 -12.96
N CYS A 60 0.49 -2.41 -11.73
CA CYS A 60 -0.45 -2.72 -10.65
C CYS A 60 -0.55 -1.52 -9.69
N VAL A 61 -1.73 -1.30 -9.13
CA VAL A 61 -1.96 -0.34 -8.05
C VAL A 61 -2.50 -1.10 -6.83
N PHE A 62 -1.83 -0.94 -5.70
CA PHE A 62 -2.25 -1.52 -4.43
C PHE A 62 -3.01 -0.50 -3.61
N HIS A 63 -4.25 -0.80 -3.26
CA HIS A 63 -5.10 0.05 -2.43
C HIS A 63 -4.94 -0.35 -0.97
N PHE A 64 -4.18 0.45 -0.21
CA PHE A 64 -3.95 0.24 1.21
C PHE A 64 -5.02 0.97 2.03
N THR A 65 -5.76 0.23 2.87
CA THR A 65 -6.60 0.86 3.89
C THR A 65 -5.74 1.24 5.08
N LEU A 66 -5.65 2.54 5.35
CA LEU A 66 -4.87 3.12 6.43
C LEU A 66 -5.79 3.71 7.49
N LYS A 67 -5.50 3.42 8.76
CA LYS A 67 -6.24 3.95 9.91
C LYS A 67 -5.32 4.70 10.88
N ARG A 68 -5.77 5.84 11.39
CA ARG A 68 -5.11 6.62 12.43
C ARG A 68 -6.15 7.27 13.34
N GLY A 69 -6.31 6.75 14.55
CA GLY A 69 -7.43 7.14 15.41
C GLY A 69 -8.76 6.78 14.76
N ASP A 70 -9.64 7.76 14.61
CA ASP A 70 -10.94 7.63 13.93
C ASP A 70 -10.87 7.91 12.43
N GLU A 71 -9.72 8.36 11.93
CA GLU A 71 -9.52 8.62 10.50
C GLU A 71 -9.21 7.32 9.76
N THR A 72 -9.90 7.09 8.65
CA THR A 72 -9.63 5.99 7.71
C THR A 72 -9.49 6.57 6.30
N VAL A 73 -8.44 6.17 5.60
CA VAL A 73 -8.20 6.57 4.20
C VAL A 73 -7.74 5.36 3.40
N VAL A 74 -8.13 5.31 2.13
CA VAL A 74 -7.58 4.34 1.18
C VAL A 74 -6.54 5.03 0.32
N MET A 75 -5.30 4.56 0.43
CA MET A 75 -4.15 5.08 -0.33
C MET A 75 -3.83 4.13 -1.49
N PRO A 76 -4.12 4.52 -2.75
CA PRO A 76 -3.70 3.79 -3.93
C PRO A 76 -2.20 4.02 -4.17
N VAL A 77 -1.39 2.96 -4.10
CA VAL A 77 0.06 3.03 -4.24
C VAL A 77 0.49 2.26 -5.49
N ILE A 78 1.23 2.92 -6.38
CA ILE A 78 1.77 2.27 -7.57
C ILE A 78 2.75 1.18 -7.16
N SER A 79 2.58 -0.01 -7.72
CA SER A 79 3.38 -1.18 -7.39
C SER A 79 4.87 -0.91 -7.59
N ASN A 80 5.64 -1.24 -6.55
CA ASN A 80 7.09 -1.15 -6.54
C ASN A 80 7.68 -2.24 -5.62
N PRO A 81 8.99 -2.49 -5.67
CA PRO A 81 9.62 -3.54 -4.88
C PRO A 81 9.39 -3.41 -3.37
N PHE A 82 9.34 -2.18 -2.83
CA PHE A 82 9.07 -1.94 -1.42
C PHE A 82 7.64 -2.33 -1.04
N ALA A 83 6.63 -1.84 -1.77
CA ALA A 83 5.24 -2.15 -1.49
C ALA A 83 4.96 -3.65 -1.59
N ARG A 84 5.53 -4.34 -2.59
CA ARG A 84 5.44 -5.80 -2.71
C ARG A 84 6.07 -6.53 -1.53
N ARG A 85 7.26 -6.09 -1.10
CA ARG A 85 7.94 -6.66 0.06
C ARG A 85 7.14 -6.47 1.34
N LEU A 86 6.57 -5.29 1.54
CA LEU A 86 5.72 -4.98 2.69
C LEU A 86 4.53 -5.94 2.76
N ILE A 87 3.83 -6.14 1.65
CA ILE A 87 2.69 -7.06 1.58
C ILE A 87 3.12 -8.49 1.93
N PHE A 88 4.21 -8.96 1.32
CA PHE A 88 4.70 -10.32 1.52
C PHE A 88 5.17 -10.58 2.96
N GLN A 89 5.99 -9.68 3.51
CA GLN A 89 6.56 -9.82 4.86
C GLN A 89 5.50 -9.76 5.96
N ASN A 90 4.48 -8.92 5.78
CA ASN A 90 3.39 -8.79 6.75
C ASN A 90 2.28 -9.83 6.54
N ARG A 91 2.45 -10.78 5.60
CA ARG A 91 1.47 -11.82 5.25
C ARG A 91 0.08 -11.25 4.99
N ILE A 92 0.00 -10.09 4.34
CA ILE A 92 -1.27 -9.42 4.06
C ILE A 92 -1.91 -10.07 2.83
N THR A 93 -3.21 -10.37 2.93
CA THR A 93 -3.98 -10.93 1.82
C THR A 93 -4.16 -9.87 0.72
N LEU A 94 -3.73 -10.21 -0.48
CA LEU A 94 -3.99 -9.45 -1.71
C LEU A 94 -5.28 -9.97 -2.35
N ARG A 95 -6.21 -9.07 -2.64
CA ARG A 95 -7.48 -9.37 -3.33
C ARG A 95 -7.64 -8.55 -4.61
N PRO A 96 -8.38 -9.02 -5.61
CA PRO A 96 -8.75 -8.20 -6.77
C PRO A 96 -9.60 -6.99 -6.34
N ILE A 97 -9.42 -5.83 -6.98
CA ILE A 97 -10.14 -4.59 -6.65
C ILE A 97 -11.66 -4.72 -6.78
N GLU A 98 -12.13 -5.64 -7.62
CA GLU A 98 -13.54 -5.95 -7.84
C GLU A 98 -14.21 -6.49 -6.56
N GLU A 99 -13.46 -7.18 -5.70
CA GLU A 99 -13.97 -7.68 -4.41
C GLU A 99 -14.19 -6.57 -3.38
N ARG A 100 -13.57 -5.39 -3.56
CA ARG A 100 -13.67 -4.27 -2.62
C ARG A 100 -15.09 -3.73 -2.51
N ALA A 101 -15.77 -3.57 -3.65
CA ALA A 101 -17.16 -3.09 -3.68
C ALA A 101 -18.11 -4.03 -2.93
N GLN A 102 -17.83 -5.34 -2.95
CA GLN A 102 -18.63 -6.36 -2.27
C GLN A 102 -18.43 -6.34 -0.75
N GLN A 103 -17.26 -5.94 -0.26
CA GLN A 103 -16.99 -5.83 1.17
C GLN A 103 -17.65 -4.60 1.80
N THR A 104 -17.68 -3.44 1.13
CA THR A 104 -18.39 -2.25 1.62
C THR A 104 -19.89 -2.54 1.85
N ILE A 105 -20.49 -3.33 0.96
CA ILE A 105 -21.91 -3.72 1.05
C ILE A 105 -22.16 -4.69 2.21
N LYS A 106 -21.24 -5.63 2.47
CA LYS A 106 -21.38 -6.60 3.57
C LYS A 106 -21.13 -6.02 4.96
N SER A 107 -20.34 -4.94 5.08
CA SER A 107 -20.11 -4.28 6.37
C SER A 107 -21.26 -3.39 6.86
N GLN A 108 -22.28 -3.19 6.03
CA GLN A 108 -23.47 -2.38 6.35
C GLN A 108 -24.76 -3.22 6.55
N ALA A 109 -24.63 -4.55 6.59
CA ALA A 109 -25.73 -5.50 6.80
C ALA A 109 -25.66 -6.16 8.18
#